data_AF-A0A963HC64-F1
#
_entry.id   AF-A0A963HC64-F1
#
_cell.length_a   1.000
_cell.length_b   1.000
_cell.length_c   1.000
_cell.angle_alpha   90.00
_cell.angle_beta   90.00
_cell.angle_gamma   90.00
#
_symmetry.space_group_name_H-M   'P 1'
#
loop_
_entity.id
_entity.type
_entity.pdbx_description
1 polymer ?
#
loop_
_entity_poly.entity_id
_entity_poly.type
_entity_poly.pdbx_seq_one_letter_code
_entity_poly.pdbx_strand_id
1 'polypeptide(L)'
;MEQGVLQLTLTWDGRRIVAAAVASTRPAAARALRGLPLERALEVIPRLFGICRFAQEAAARLSVCAARAERSAVAATTLAAALAVALEAIGEHLWRLLLDWPPLCGQAARQSEFLRWRKQLLAVDDAAAA
;
A
#
# COMPACT_ATOMS: atom_id res chain seq x y z
N MET A 1 9.12 9.92 11.15
CA MET A 1 7.67 10.07 10.87
C MET A 1 6.94 9.37 11.99
N GLU A 2 6.19 10.08 12.83
CA GLU A 2 5.29 9.42 13.78
C GLU A 2 4.34 8.52 12.99
N GLN A 3 4.20 7.26 13.40
CA GLN A 3 3.23 6.37 12.78
C GLN A 3 1.83 6.96 12.99
N GLY A 4 1.07 7.14 11.92
CA GLY A 4 -0.25 7.76 12.02
C GLY A 4 -1.18 6.94 12.90
N VAL A 5 -1.79 7.58 13.90
CA VAL A 5 -2.73 6.95 14.84
C VAL A 5 -4.13 6.95 14.25
N LEU A 6 -4.82 5.82 14.39
CA LEU A 6 -6.26 5.68 14.16
C LEU A 6 -6.93 5.55 15.53
N GLN A 7 -7.81 6.50 15.85
CA GLN A 7 -8.68 6.43 17.01
C GLN A 7 -10.02 5.85 16.57
N LEU A 8 -10.42 4.76 17.22
CA LEU A 8 -11.69 4.08 16.99
C LEU A 8 -12.55 4.24 18.23
N THR A 9 -13.75 4.78 18.09
CA THR A 9 -14.75 4.85 19.15
C THR A 9 -15.91 3.94 18.79
N LEU A 10 -16.22 2.98 19.64
CA LEU A 10 -17.32 2.03 19.45
C LEU A 10 -18.41 2.31 20.49
N THR A 11 -19.66 2.36 20.06
CA THR A 11 -20.82 2.41 20.96
C THR A 11 -21.42 1.02 21.07
N TRP A 12 -21.59 0.52 22.29
CA TRP A 12 -22.14 -0.80 22.59
C TRP A 12 -23.42 -0.66 23.40
N ASP A 13 -24.50 -1.30 22.94
CA ASP A 13 -25.82 -1.32 23.61
C ASP A 13 -25.97 -2.45 24.67
N GLY A 14 -24.89 -3.15 25.01
CA GLY A 14 -24.92 -4.36 25.85
C GLY A 14 -25.05 -5.69 25.09
N ARG A 15 -25.37 -5.67 23.78
CA ARG A 15 -25.41 -6.88 22.92
C ARG A 15 -24.54 -6.79 21.67
N ARG A 16 -24.45 -5.62 21.05
CA ARG A 16 -23.70 -5.41 19.80
C ARG A 16 -23.15 -4.00 19.69
N ILE A 17 -22.16 -3.84 18.81
CA ILE A 17 -21.74 -2.51 18.39
C ILE A 17 -22.89 -1.89 17.59
N VAL A 18 -23.37 -0.73 18.03
CA VAL A 18 -24.47 0.02 17.38
C VAL A 18 -23.98 1.26 16.62
N ALA A 19 -22.77 1.73 16.94
CA ALA A 19 -22.13 2.80 16.21
C ALA A 19 -20.61 2.65 16.28
N ALA A 20 -19.93 3.16 15.24
CA ALA A 20 -18.49 3.28 15.20
C ALA A 20 -18.13 4.67 14.65
N ALA A 21 -17.18 5.34 15.30
CA ALA A 21 -16.57 6.57 14.81
C ALA A 21 -15.06 6.35 14.64
N VAL A 22 -14.51 6.96 13.60
CA VAL A 22 -13.10 6.84 13.23
C VAL A 22 -12.50 8.24 13.13
N ALA A 23 -11.48 8.51 13.92
CA ALA A 23 -10.66 9.71 13.79
C ALA A 23 -9.24 9.32 13.38
N SER A 24 -8.78 9.87 12.25
CA SER A 24 -7.44 9.66 11.71
C SER A 24 -6.65 10.95 11.79
N THR A 25 -5.50 10.92 12.46
CA THR A 25 -4.60 12.08 12.58
C THR A 25 -3.55 12.12 11.47
N ARG A 26 -3.64 11.23 10.47
CA ARG A 26 -2.68 11.19 9.37
C ARG A 26 -2.66 12.54 8.63
N PRO A 27 -1.48 13.16 8.46
CA PRO A 27 -1.39 14.41 7.72
C PRO A 27 -1.92 14.21 6.29
N ALA A 28 -2.64 15.21 5.78
CA ALA A 28 -3.19 15.16 4.43
C ALA A 28 -2.04 15.08 3.41
N ALA A 29 -1.72 13.87 2.94
CA ALA A 29 -0.60 13.62 2.02
C ALA A 29 -0.68 14.51 0.77
N ALA A 30 -1.88 14.75 0.25
CA ALA A 30 -2.12 15.66 -0.87
C ALA A 30 -1.62 17.09 -0.61
N ARG A 31 -1.68 17.59 0.64
CA ARG A 31 -1.19 18.92 0.99
C ARG A 31 0.32 19.03 0.85
N ALA A 32 1.06 17.96 1.15
CA ALA A 32 2.52 17.91 1.00
C ALA A 32 2.97 17.92 -0.47
N LEU A 33 2.07 17.58 -1.40
CA LEU A 33 2.36 17.55 -2.84
C LEU A 33 2.00 18.87 -3.55
N ARG A 34 1.22 19.75 -2.92
CA ARG A 34 0.79 21.02 -3.53
C ARG A 34 1.99 21.93 -3.77
N GLY A 35 2.08 22.47 -4.98
CA GLY A 35 3.15 23.40 -5.38
C GLY A 35 4.49 22.73 -5.71
N LEU A 36 4.60 21.41 -5.57
CA LEU A 36 5.79 20.69 -6.03
C LEU A 36 5.82 20.61 -7.56
N PRO A 37 7.01 20.69 -8.18
CA PRO A 37 7.22 20.25 -9.55
C PRO A 37 6.78 18.78 -9.71
N LEU A 38 6.31 18.43 -10.90
CA LEU A 38 5.74 17.12 -11.15
C LEU A 38 6.75 15.99 -10.91
N GLU A 39 7.96 16.17 -11.38
CA GLU A 39 9.08 15.23 -11.24
C GLU A 39 9.35 14.98 -9.76
N ARG A 40 9.32 16.05 -8.96
CA ARG A 40 9.50 15.95 -7.51
C ARG A 40 8.33 15.27 -6.83
N ALA A 41 7.10 15.49 -7.28
CA ALA A 41 5.92 14.80 -6.75
C ALA A 41 6.03 13.29 -6.99
N LEU A 42 6.44 12.86 -8.19
CA LEU A 42 6.62 11.44 -8.54
C LEU A 42 7.71 10.76 -7.68
N GLU A 43 8.76 11.47 -7.27
CA GLU A 43 9.78 10.95 -6.36
C GLU A 43 9.30 10.82 -4.90
N VAL A 44 8.42 11.71 -4.46
CA VAL A 44 7.96 11.80 -3.06
C VAL A 44 6.85 10.80 -2.77
N ILE A 45 5.90 10.63 -3.70
CA ILE A 45 4.72 9.77 -3.52
C ILE A 45 5.05 8.35 -3.01
N PRO A 46 5.96 7.57 -3.63
CA PRO A 46 6.26 6.21 -3.16
C PRO A 46 6.91 6.18 -1.77
N ARG A 47 7.54 7.29 -1.34
CA ARG A 47 8.19 7.40 -0.03
C ARG A 47 7.21 7.76 1.08
N LEU A 48 6.12 8.46 0.76
CA LEU A 48 5.06 8.77 1.71
C LEU A 48 4.28 7.52 2.14
N PHE A 49 4.20 6.53 1.26
CA PHE A 49 3.42 5.32 1.46
C PHE A 49 4.30 4.06 1.39
N GLY A 50 5.11 3.85 2.43
CA GLY A 50 6.11 2.78 2.42
C GLY A 50 5.58 1.35 2.29
N ILE A 51 4.31 1.09 2.65
CA ILE A 51 3.69 -0.23 2.54
C ILE A 51 3.26 -0.50 1.09
N CYS A 52 2.63 0.48 0.43
CA CYS A 52 2.06 0.37 -0.91
C CYS A 52 2.80 1.24 -1.94
N ARG A 53 4.13 1.27 -1.87
CA ARG A 53 4.97 2.21 -2.64
C ARG A 53 4.81 2.05 -4.16
N PHE A 54 4.75 0.82 -4.66
CA PHE A 54 4.64 0.53 -6.09
C PHE A 54 3.25 0.87 -6.61
N ALA A 55 2.20 0.55 -5.85
CA ALA A 55 0.83 0.95 -6.19
C ALA A 55 0.71 2.47 -6.29
N GLN A 56 1.30 3.20 -5.35
CA GLN A 56 1.23 4.67 -5.33
C GLN A 56 2.05 5.30 -6.45
N GLU A 57 3.22 4.75 -6.78
CA GLU A 57 4.00 5.18 -7.94
C GLU A 57 3.25 4.94 -9.25
N ALA A 58 2.69 3.74 -9.46
CA ALA A 58 1.92 3.41 -10.66
C ALA A 58 0.70 4.34 -10.81
N ALA A 59 -0.05 4.55 -9.74
CA ALA A 59 -1.20 5.46 -9.73
C ALA A 59 -0.81 6.91 -10.07
N ALA A 60 0.31 7.39 -9.53
CA ALA A 60 0.80 8.73 -9.80
C ALA A 60 1.17 8.91 -11.29
N ARG A 61 1.94 7.96 -11.86
CA ARG A 61 2.33 7.98 -13.28
C ARG A 61 1.11 7.94 -14.20
N LEU A 62 0.15 7.06 -13.91
CA LEU A 62 -1.10 6.98 -14.68
C LEU A 62 -1.92 8.28 -14.60
N SER A 63 -1.96 8.91 -13.43
CA SER A 63 -2.65 10.20 -13.24
C SER A 63 -2.01 11.30 -14.09
N VAL A 64 -0.67 11.31 -14.21
CA VAL A 64 0.06 12.25 -15.09
C VAL A 64 -0.27 12.02 -16.55
N CYS A 65 -0.19 10.78 -17.03
CA CYS A 65 -0.52 10.46 -18.41
C CYS A 65 -1.97 10.85 -18.74
N ALA A 66 -2.90 10.60 -17.81
CA ALA A 66 -4.29 11.02 -17.95
C ALA A 66 -4.44 12.54 -18.03
N ALA A 67 -3.75 13.29 -17.14
CA ALA A 67 -3.76 14.75 -17.15
C ALA A 67 -3.16 15.36 -18.43
N ARG A 68 -2.19 14.68 -19.06
CA ARG A 68 -1.60 15.07 -20.34
C ARG A 68 -2.34 14.54 -21.57
N ALA A 69 -3.42 13.77 -21.39
CA ALA A 69 -4.14 13.07 -22.44
C ALA A 69 -3.30 12.04 -23.24
N GLU A 70 -2.21 11.52 -22.66
CA GLU A 70 -1.24 10.59 -23.27
C GLU A 70 -1.68 9.11 -23.17
N ARG A 71 -2.89 8.79 -23.64
CA ARG A 71 -3.49 7.44 -23.47
C ARG A 71 -2.71 6.30 -24.12
N SER A 72 -1.98 6.55 -25.22
CA SER A 72 -1.26 5.51 -25.97
C SER A 72 0.04 5.03 -25.29
N ALA A 73 0.61 5.81 -24.38
CA ALA A 73 1.85 5.45 -23.67
C ALA A 73 1.60 4.48 -22.49
N VAL A 74 0.34 4.21 -22.15
CA VAL A 74 -0.05 3.46 -20.95
C VAL A 74 0.17 1.95 -21.12
N ALA A 75 -0.11 1.38 -22.30
CA ALA A 75 -0.27 -0.07 -22.45
C ALA A 75 1.01 -0.93 -22.27
N ALA A 76 2.19 -0.40 -22.60
CA ALA A 76 3.45 -1.12 -22.44
C ALA A 76 4.08 -0.90 -21.06
N THR A 77 3.99 0.32 -20.52
CA THR A 77 4.45 0.68 -19.17
C THR A 77 3.61 0.03 -18.08
N THR A 78 2.40 -0.46 -18.40
CA THR A 78 1.50 -1.09 -17.42
C THR A 78 1.88 -2.49 -16.98
N LEU A 79 2.57 -3.33 -17.78
CA LEU A 79 2.73 -4.74 -17.40
C LEU A 79 3.73 -4.92 -16.24
N ALA A 80 4.92 -4.33 -16.36
CA ALA A 80 5.93 -4.37 -15.30
C ALA A 80 5.42 -3.68 -14.02
N ALA A 81 4.76 -2.52 -14.17
CA ALA A 81 4.14 -1.82 -13.05
C ALA A 81 3.02 -2.67 -12.40
N ALA A 82 2.18 -3.33 -13.19
CA ALA A 82 1.13 -4.21 -12.67
C ALA A 82 1.71 -5.42 -11.93
N LEU A 83 2.79 -6.01 -12.43
CA LEU A 83 3.48 -7.10 -11.74
C LEU A 83 4.05 -6.63 -10.39
N ALA A 84 4.75 -5.49 -10.36
CA ALA A 84 5.28 -4.93 -9.11
C ALA A 84 4.16 -4.65 -8.08
N VAL A 85 3.03 -4.09 -8.54
CA VAL A 85 1.84 -3.89 -7.69
C VAL A 85 1.26 -5.21 -7.20
N ALA A 86 1.21 -6.24 -8.04
CA ALA A 86 0.72 -7.55 -7.64
C ALA A 86 1.64 -8.21 -6.60
N LEU A 87 2.95 -8.17 -6.78
CA LEU A 87 3.93 -8.69 -5.81
C LEU A 87 3.85 -7.95 -4.47
N GLU A 88 3.70 -6.62 -4.51
CA GLU A 88 3.45 -5.79 -3.33
C GLU A 88 2.19 -6.25 -2.59
N ALA A 89 1.06 -6.35 -3.30
CA ALA A 89 -0.20 -6.77 -2.73
C ALA A 89 -0.10 -8.18 -2.13
N ILE A 90 0.53 -9.15 -2.81
CA ILE A 90 0.72 -10.51 -2.27
C ILE A 90 1.52 -10.44 -0.97
N GLY A 91 2.59 -9.66 -0.93
CA GLY A 91 3.39 -9.44 0.29
C GLY A 91 2.57 -8.88 1.45
N GLU A 92 1.74 -7.87 1.20
CA GLU A 92 0.84 -7.28 2.21
C GLU A 92 -0.20 -8.29 2.73
N HIS A 93 -0.82 -9.06 1.83
CA HIS A 93 -1.82 -10.07 2.21
C HIS A 93 -1.19 -11.19 3.02
N LEU A 94 -0.01 -11.67 2.64
CA LEU A 94 0.70 -12.70 3.39
C LEU A 94 1.12 -12.20 4.77
N TRP A 95 1.50 -10.92 4.90
CA TRP A 95 1.76 -10.34 6.22
C TRP A 95 0.50 -10.41 7.10
N ARG A 96 -0.66 -9.98 6.59
CA ARG A 96 -1.92 -10.06 7.34
C ARG A 96 -2.33 -11.48 7.69
N LEU A 97 -2.31 -12.38 6.71
CA LEU A 97 -2.79 -13.76 6.85
C LEU A 97 -1.87 -14.64 7.70
N LEU A 98 -0.55 -14.42 7.65
CA LEU A 98 0.42 -15.29 8.34
C LEU A 98 0.89 -14.71 9.67
N LEU A 99 0.88 -13.38 9.85
CA LEU A 99 1.40 -12.75 11.07
C LEU A 99 0.33 -12.04 11.89
N ASP A 100 -0.45 -11.13 11.29
CA ASP A 100 -1.28 -10.21 12.08
C ASP A 100 -2.61 -10.82 12.53
N TRP A 101 -3.33 -11.49 11.61
CA TRP A 101 -4.66 -12.02 11.89
C TRP A 101 -4.66 -13.30 12.74
N PRO A 102 -3.72 -14.25 12.60
CA PRO A 102 -3.75 -15.47 13.40
C PRO A 102 -3.83 -15.22 14.92
N PRO A 103 -3.00 -14.33 15.52
CA PRO A 103 -3.11 -14.02 16.94
C PRO A 103 -4.47 -13.44 17.35
N LEU A 104 -5.12 -12.64 16.49
CA LEU A 104 -6.46 -12.11 16.74
C LEU A 104 -7.53 -13.21 16.77
N CYS A 105 -7.27 -14.33 16.09
CA CYS A 105 -8.10 -15.52 16.05
C CYS A 105 -7.65 -16.61 17.04
N GLY A 106 -6.72 -16.31 17.96
CA GLY A 106 -6.19 -17.29 18.92
C GLY A 106 -5.25 -18.35 18.33
N GLN A 107 -4.70 -18.10 17.14
CA GLN A 107 -3.76 -18.98 16.45
C GLN A 107 -2.33 -18.40 16.48
N ALA A 108 -1.32 -19.26 16.33
CA ALA A 108 0.07 -18.82 16.29
C ALA A 108 0.41 -18.15 14.94
N ALA A 109 1.23 -17.10 14.98
CA ALA A 109 1.80 -16.49 13.79
C ALA A 109 2.77 -17.46 13.08
N ARG A 110 2.70 -17.54 11.75
CA ARG A 110 3.48 -18.44 10.88
C ARG A 110 4.71 -17.74 10.29
N GLN A 111 5.60 -17.27 11.16
CA GLN A 111 6.75 -16.43 10.77
C GLN A 111 7.69 -17.08 9.74
N SER A 112 8.01 -18.37 9.91
CA SER A 112 8.90 -19.10 9.01
C SER A 112 8.37 -19.18 7.57
N GLU A 113 7.06 -19.34 7.44
CA GLU A 113 6.39 -19.38 6.14
C GLU A 113 6.30 -18.00 5.50
N PHE A 114 6.01 -16.96 6.29
CA PHE A 114 6.05 -15.59 5.80
C PHE A 114 7.44 -15.23 5.24
N LEU A 115 8.51 -15.57 5.96
CA LEU A 115 9.89 -15.32 5.50
C LEU A 115 10.21 -16.11 4.22
N ARG A 116 9.71 -17.34 4.08
CA ARG A 116 9.87 -18.14 2.85
C ARG A 116 9.22 -17.44 1.66
N TRP A 117 7.96 -17.04 1.79
CA TRP A 117 7.26 -16.32 0.73
C TRP A 117 7.90 -14.98 0.42
N ARG A 118 8.34 -14.24 1.44
CA ARG A 118 9.02 -12.95 1.24
C ARG A 118 10.26 -13.10 0.37
N LYS A 119 11.06 -14.16 0.58
CA LYS A 119 12.22 -14.48 -0.27
C LYS A 119 11.79 -14.81 -1.71
N GLN A 120 10.73 -15.59 -1.88
CA GLN A 120 10.23 -15.95 -3.21
C GLN A 120 9.72 -14.74 -3.99
N LEU A 121 8.98 -13.84 -3.34
CA LEU A 121 8.50 -12.61 -3.98
C LEU A 121 9.64 -11.68 -4.40
N LEU A 122 10.67 -11.53 -3.55
CA LEU A 122 11.86 -10.74 -3.89
C LEU A 122 12.60 -11.31 -5.10
N ALA A 123 12.74 -12.63 -5.19
CA ALA A 123 13.37 -13.27 -6.33
C ALA A 123 12.61 -13.06 -7.66
N VAL A 124 11.28 -12.97 -7.61
CA VAL A 124 10.46 -12.67 -8.80
C VAL A 124 10.62 -11.20 -9.21
N ASP A 125 10.69 -10.28 -8.25
CA ASP A 125 10.92 -8.85 -8.50
C ASP A 125 12.30 -8.62 -9.13
N ASP A 126 13.34 -9.25 -8.58
CA ASP A 126 14.72 -9.18 -9.13
C ASP A 126 14.79 -9.74 -10.56
N ALA A 127 14.12 -10.86 -10.83
CA ALA A 127 14.07 -11.46 -12.17
C ALA A 127 13.27 -10.63 -13.18
N ALA A 128 12.28 -9.85 -12.73
CA ALA A 128 11.52 -8.94 -13.57
C ALA A 128 12.27 -7.63 -13.86
N ALA A 129 13.30 -7.30 -13.07
CA ALA A 129 14.12 -6.11 -13.21
C ALA A 129 15.42 -6.33 -14.03
N ALA A 130 15.78 -7.59 -14.32
CA ALA A 130 16.95 -8.01 -15.10
C ALA A 130 16.63 -8.12 -16.60
#